data_AF-A0A1Q8G307-F1
#
_entry.id   AF-A0A1Q8G307-F1
#
_cell.length_a   1.000
_cell.length_b   1.000
_cell.length_c   1.000
_cell.angle_alpha   90.00
_cell.angle_beta   90.00
_cell.angle_gamma   90.00
#
_symmetry.space_group_name_H-M   'P 1'
#
loop_
_entity.id
_entity.type
_entity.pdbx_description
1 polymer ?
#
loop_
_entity_poly.entity_id
_entity_poly.type
_entity_poly.pdbx_seq_one_letter_code
_entity_poly.pdbx_strand_id
1 'polypeptide(L)'
;MSTDNREFLERPSPWPFIIAFGLIVLSLSFVSAGWDLLVMIPASLFALWWTNKHHRPFLIDLHRQKLGNETIEFDGHTYDLEDVQFGPAQFFLLQYGLPQVRQHAQLVNRNTGRYERFVIITRFSGATTLHPIKD
;
A
#
# COMPACT_ATOMS: atom_id res chain seq x y z
N MET A 1 -32.84 -81.06 -2.50
CA MET A 1 -32.06 -80.29 -3.49
C MET A 1 -32.38 -78.84 -3.25
N SER A 2 -31.41 -78.09 -2.72
CA SER A 2 -31.57 -76.74 -2.18
C SER A 2 -31.43 -75.70 -3.28
N THR A 3 -32.36 -74.77 -3.37
CA THR A 3 -32.16 -73.48 -4.04
C THR A 3 -32.61 -72.39 -3.08
N ASP A 4 -31.67 -71.99 -2.23
CA ASP A 4 -31.70 -70.83 -1.35
C ASP A 4 -31.57 -69.57 -2.22
N ASN A 5 -32.69 -69.03 -2.70
CA ASN A 5 -32.76 -67.75 -3.40
C ASN A 5 -32.63 -66.62 -2.37
N ARG A 6 -31.42 -66.40 -1.87
CA ARG A 6 -31.12 -65.22 -1.06
C ARG A 6 -31.13 -63.99 -1.94
N GLU A 7 -32.20 -63.22 -1.77
CA GLU A 7 -32.26 -61.76 -1.87
C GLU A 7 -30.89 -61.11 -2.09
N PHE A 8 -30.57 -60.83 -3.36
CA PHE A 8 -29.57 -59.84 -3.72
C PHE A 8 -30.11 -58.50 -3.24
N LEU A 9 -29.82 -58.16 -1.98
CA LEU A 9 -30.02 -56.82 -1.44
C LEU A 9 -29.17 -55.86 -2.29
N GLU A 10 -29.80 -55.24 -3.29
CA GLU A 10 -29.26 -54.10 -4.03
C GLU A 10 -28.93 -53.02 -2.99
N ARG A 11 -27.64 -52.92 -2.63
CA ARG A 11 -27.21 -51.83 -1.75
C ARG A 11 -27.51 -50.52 -2.48
N PRO A 12 -28.17 -49.55 -1.84
CA PRO A 12 -28.44 -48.28 -2.48
C PRO A 12 -27.11 -47.65 -2.89
N SER A 13 -27.04 -47.26 -4.16
CA SER A 13 -25.91 -46.56 -4.76
C SER A 13 -25.50 -45.37 -3.85
N PRO A 14 -24.22 -45.24 -3.47
CA PRO A 14 -23.77 -44.17 -2.58
C PRO A 14 -23.64 -42.81 -3.29
N TRP A 15 -23.70 -42.81 -4.62
CA TRP A 15 -23.52 -41.62 -5.47
C TRP A 15 -24.41 -40.42 -5.10
N PRO A 16 -25.71 -40.57 -4.77
CA PRO A 16 -26.57 -39.45 -4.39
C PRO A 16 -26.10 -38.74 -3.12
N PHE A 17 -25.60 -39.49 -2.12
CA PHE A 17 -25.11 -38.91 -0.87
C PHE A 17 -23.79 -38.18 -1.06
N ILE A 18 -22.89 -38.71 -1.90
CA ILE A 18 -21.62 -38.07 -2.23
C ILE A 18 -21.86 -36.75 -2.97
N ILE A 19 -22.80 -36.74 -3.93
CA ILE A 19 -23.17 -35.52 -4.67
C ILE A 19 -23.81 -34.49 -3.75
N ALA A 20 -24.76 -34.90 -2.91
CA ALA A 20 -25.40 -33.99 -1.95
C ALA A 20 -24.40 -33.39 -0.95
N PHE A 21 -23.48 -34.21 -0.42
CA PHE A 21 -22.42 -33.75 0.47
C PHE A 21 -21.48 -32.76 -0.24
N GLY A 22 -21.07 -33.05 -1.47
CA GLY A 22 -20.23 -32.14 -2.26
C GLY A 22 -20.88 -30.78 -2.50
N LEU A 23 -22.18 -30.74 -2.80
CA LEU A 23 -22.92 -29.50 -2.99
C LEU A 23 -23.01 -28.67 -1.70
N ILE A 24 -23.26 -29.33 -0.56
CA ILE A 24 -23.33 -28.66 0.75
C ILE A 24 -21.97 -28.05 1.12
N VAL A 25 -20.88 -28.81 0.95
CA VAL A 25 -19.52 -28.33 1.24
C VAL A 25 -19.16 -27.15 0.33
N LEU A 26 -19.52 -27.19 -0.95
CA LEU A 26 -19.30 -26.11 -1.90
C LEU A 26 -20.06 -24.84 -1.49
N SER A 27 -21.32 -24.97 -1.09
CA SER A 27 -22.15 -23.85 -0.62
C SER A 27 -21.61 -23.24 0.68
N LEU A 28 -21.21 -24.05 1.67
CA LEU A 28 -20.58 -23.54 2.89
C LEU A 28 -19.26 -22.81 2.60
N SER A 29 -18.46 -23.32 1.67
CA SER A 29 -17.21 -22.68 1.26
C SER A 29 -17.48 -21.31 0.64
N PHE A 30 -18.50 -21.17 -0.20
CA PHE A 30 -18.90 -19.90 -0.80
C PHE A 30 -19.40 -18.88 0.24
N VAL A 31 -20.17 -19.34 1.24
CA VAL A 31 -20.67 -18.48 2.32
C VAL A 31 -19.52 -18.01 3.21
N SER A 32 -18.57 -18.89 3.56
CA SER A 32 -17.39 -18.51 4.35
C SER A 32 -16.48 -17.53 3.61
N ALA A 33 -16.16 -17.79 2.34
CA ALA A 33 -15.39 -16.87 1.50
C ALA A 33 -16.10 -15.52 1.31
N GLY A 34 -17.44 -15.56 1.17
CA GLY A 34 -18.26 -14.35 1.10
C GLY A 34 -18.19 -13.54 2.41
N TRP A 35 -18.25 -14.20 3.56
CA TRP A 35 -18.14 -13.56 4.87
C TRP A 35 -16.77 -12.92 5.09
N ASP A 36 -15.69 -13.63 4.76
CA ASP A 36 -14.33 -13.09 4.85
C ASP A 36 -14.18 -11.86 3.94
N LEU A 37 -14.70 -11.91 2.72
CA LEU A 37 -14.68 -10.76 1.80
C LEU A 37 -15.48 -9.56 2.38
N LEU A 38 -16.63 -9.84 2.97
CA LEU A 38 -17.54 -8.83 3.53
C LEU A 38 -16.95 -8.15 4.78
N VAL A 39 -16.05 -8.81 5.50
CA VAL A 39 -15.33 -8.23 6.64
C VAL A 39 -14.01 -7.57 6.21
N MET A 40 -13.23 -8.20 5.32
CA MET A 40 -11.93 -7.69 4.89
C MET A 40 -12.03 -6.42 4.06
N ILE A 41 -13.05 -6.28 3.20
CA ILE A 41 -13.20 -5.09 2.37
C ILE A 41 -13.46 -3.84 3.23
N PRO A 42 -14.46 -3.80 4.15
CA PRO A 42 -14.65 -2.65 5.03
C PRO A 42 -13.45 -2.38 5.93
N ALA A 43 -12.80 -3.42 6.47
CA ALA A 43 -11.63 -3.26 7.33
C ALA A 43 -10.44 -2.63 6.59
N SER A 44 -10.17 -3.06 5.35
CA SER A 44 -9.10 -2.49 4.52
C SER A 44 -9.41 -1.06 4.08
N LEU A 45 -10.66 -0.76 3.72
CA LEU A 45 -11.10 0.61 3.42
C LEU A 45 -11.01 1.53 4.65
N PHE A 46 -11.37 1.03 5.83
CA PHE A 46 -11.24 1.78 7.08
C PHE A 46 -9.77 2.05 7.41
N ALA A 47 -8.89 1.05 7.28
CA ALA A 47 -7.45 1.23 7.48
C ALA A 47 -6.85 2.23 6.47
N LEU A 48 -7.26 2.18 5.21
CA LEU A 48 -6.85 3.14 4.18
C LEU A 48 -7.33 4.56 4.50
N TRP A 49 -8.59 4.72 4.93
CA TRP A 49 -9.14 6.01 5.32
C TRP A 49 -8.44 6.55 6.57
N TRP A 50 -8.26 5.72 7.59
CA TRP A 50 -7.60 6.09 8.84
C TRP A 50 -6.16 6.55 8.60
N THR A 51 -5.39 5.77 7.82
CA THR A 51 -4.01 6.12 7.47
C THR A 51 -3.95 7.43 6.69
N ASN A 52 -4.83 7.60 5.70
CA ASN A 52 -4.87 8.83 4.92
C ASN A 52 -5.34 10.05 5.74
N LYS A 53 -6.20 9.86 6.75
CA LYS A 53 -6.70 10.94 7.61
C LYS A 53 -5.69 11.35 8.68
N HIS A 54 -4.95 10.41 9.25
CA HIS A 54 -4.05 10.69 10.39
C HIS A 54 -2.57 10.75 10.02
N HIS A 55 -2.06 9.81 9.21
CA HIS A 55 -0.63 9.77 8.89
C HIS A 55 -0.24 10.80 7.83
N ARG A 56 -1.12 11.08 6.86
CA ARG A 56 -0.86 12.08 5.83
C ARG A 56 -0.61 13.49 6.39
N PRO A 57 -1.48 14.10 7.21
CA PRO A 57 -1.22 15.44 7.72
C PRO A 57 0.04 15.47 8.59
N PHE A 58 0.22 14.47 9.47
CA PHE A 58 1.42 14.35 10.29
C PHE A 58 2.71 14.33 9.47
N LEU A 59 2.75 13.54 8.39
CA LEU A 59 3.95 13.43 7.56
C LEU A 59 4.21 14.67 6.71
N ILE A 60 3.15 15.35 6.26
CA ILE A 60 3.27 16.62 5.55
C ILE A 60 3.81 17.70 6.49
N ASP A 61 3.30 17.75 7.72
CA ASP A 61 3.77 18.72 8.73
C ASP A 61 5.21 18.41 9.16
N LEU A 62 5.56 17.13 9.35
CA LEU A 62 6.93 16.71 9.61
C LEU A 62 7.86 17.09 8.45
N HIS A 63 7.43 16.89 7.21
CA HIS A 63 8.19 17.27 6.02
C HIS A 63 8.43 18.78 5.97
N ARG A 64 7.40 19.59 6.23
CA ARG A 64 7.51 21.05 6.31
C ARG A 64 8.41 21.51 7.45
N GLN A 65 8.32 20.87 8.62
CA GLN A 65 9.15 21.22 9.77
C GLN A 65 10.63 20.91 9.51
N LYS A 66 10.93 19.77 8.89
CA LYS A 66 12.31 19.43 8.49
C LYS A 66 12.82 20.42 7.44
N LEU A 67 12.01 20.74 6.45
CA LEU A 67 12.35 21.75 5.45
C LEU A 67 12.54 23.13 6.05
N GLY A 68 11.73 23.56 7.02
CA GLY A 68 11.81 24.91 7.57
C GLY A 68 13.09 25.21 8.37
N ASN A 69 13.86 24.19 8.74
CA ASN A 69 15.04 24.32 9.60
C ASN A 69 16.34 23.84 8.95
N GLU A 70 16.32 23.38 7.69
CA GLU A 70 17.46 22.70 7.07
C GLU A 70 17.98 23.48 5.86
N THR A 71 19.25 23.90 5.91
CA THR A 71 19.96 24.28 4.70
C THR A 71 20.21 23.05 3.84
N ILE A 72 20.12 23.19 2.52
CA ILE A 72 20.31 22.08 1.59
C ILE A 72 21.75 22.10 1.10
N GLU A 73 22.52 21.07 1.42
CA GLU A 73 23.84 20.88 0.81
C GLU A 73 23.70 20.19 -0.55
N PHE A 74 24.18 20.85 -1.59
CA PHE A 74 24.20 20.34 -2.95
C PHE A 74 25.51 20.73 -3.65
N ASP A 75 26.19 19.76 -4.26
CA ASP A 75 27.47 19.95 -4.96
C ASP A 75 28.55 20.69 -4.12
N GLY A 76 28.59 20.41 -2.81
CA GLY A 76 29.50 21.06 -1.86
C GLY A 76 29.13 22.51 -1.50
N HIS A 77 27.95 22.97 -1.91
CA HIS A 77 27.40 24.28 -1.58
C HIS A 77 26.16 24.16 -0.71
N THR A 78 26.06 25.03 0.28
CA THR A 78 24.90 25.13 1.16
C THR A 78 23.95 26.19 0.60
N TYR A 79 22.74 25.79 0.26
CA TYR A 79 21.68 26.66 -0.24
C TYR A 79 20.65 26.90 0.86
N ASP A 80 20.28 28.17 1.04
CA ASP A 80 19.12 28.54 1.85
C ASP A 80 17.84 28.20 1.08
N LEU A 81 16.83 27.70 1.80
CA LEU A 81 15.57 27.27 1.18
C LEU A 81 14.80 28.43 0.53
N GLU A 82 15.14 29.69 0.85
CA GLU A 82 14.54 30.87 0.22
C GLU A 82 14.87 30.96 -1.29
N ASP A 83 16.03 30.44 -1.70
CA ASP A 83 16.44 30.38 -3.10
C ASP A 83 15.86 29.17 -3.85
N VAL A 84 15.06 28.34 -3.17
CA VAL A 84 14.52 27.09 -3.69
C VAL A 84 13.04 27.24 -4.04
N GLN A 85 12.70 26.98 -5.30
CA GLN A 85 11.31 26.86 -5.72
C GLN A 85 10.78 25.46 -5.40
N PHE A 86 9.84 25.39 -4.46
CA PHE A 86 9.17 24.15 -4.10
C PHE A 86 7.90 23.91 -4.93
N GLY A 87 7.79 22.72 -5.50
CA GLY A 87 6.55 22.20 -6.04
C GLY A 87 5.59 21.68 -4.95
N PRO A 88 4.44 21.12 -5.32
CA PRO A 88 3.49 20.58 -4.35
C PRO A 88 4.06 19.33 -3.66
N ALA A 89 3.90 19.26 -2.33
CA ALA A 89 4.21 18.07 -1.55
C ALA A 89 3.15 16.98 -1.81
N GLN A 90 3.61 15.79 -2.16
CA GLN A 90 2.79 14.63 -2.48
C GLN A 90 3.00 13.53 -1.46
N PHE A 91 1.91 13.01 -0.92
CA PHE A 91 1.92 11.89 0.02
C PHE A 91 1.76 10.56 -0.72
N PHE A 92 2.66 9.63 -0.43
CA PHE A 92 2.65 8.27 -0.96
C PHE A 92 2.51 7.29 0.20
N LEU A 93 1.39 6.58 0.24
CA LEU A 93 1.11 5.63 1.32
C LEU A 93 1.97 4.35 1.24
N LEU A 94 2.22 3.87 0.02
CA LEU A 94 2.76 2.53 -0.26
C LEU A 94 3.88 2.58 -1.30
N GLN A 95 4.90 3.38 -1.05
CA GLN A 95 6.06 3.40 -1.92
C GLN A 95 7.24 2.74 -1.21
N TYR A 96 7.59 1.53 -1.69
CA TYR A 96 8.52 0.61 -1.02
C TYR A 96 8.05 0.13 0.36
N GLY A 97 6.73 0.04 0.56
CA GLY A 97 6.12 -0.50 1.78
C GLY A 97 6.04 0.47 2.96
N LEU A 98 6.50 1.73 2.82
CA LEU A 98 6.46 2.73 3.88
C LEU A 98 5.76 4.02 3.43
N PRO A 99 5.02 4.70 4.33
CA PRO A 99 4.48 6.03 4.07
C PRO A 99 5.61 7.06 3.92
N GLN A 100 5.55 7.86 2.87
CA GLN A 100 6.52 8.92 2.61
C GLN A 100 5.89 10.14 1.93
N VAL A 101 6.51 11.30 2.12
CA VAL A 101 6.18 12.54 1.41
C VAL A 101 7.31 12.85 0.45
N ARG A 102 6.95 13.23 -0.77
CA ARG A 102 7.87 13.69 -1.80
C ARG A 102 7.52 15.11 -2.19
N GLN A 103 8.54 15.94 -2.34
CA GLN A 103 8.37 17.28 -2.87
C GLN A 103 9.45 17.53 -3.91
N HIS A 104 9.00 17.95 -5.09
CA HIS A 104 9.91 18.42 -6.11
C HIS A 104 10.38 19.81 -5.73
N ALA A 105 11.64 20.09 -5.96
CA ALA A 105 12.20 21.40 -5.75
C ALA A 105 13.21 21.71 -6.86
N GLN A 106 13.35 23.00 -7.13
CA GLN A 106 14.23 23.52 -8.17
C GLN A 106 15.08 24.63 -7.56
N LEU A 107 16.38 24.55 -7.78
CA LEU A 107 17.33 25.58 -7.37
C LEU A 107 18.04 26.11 -8.62
N VAL A 108 18.41 27.39 -8.59
CA VAL A 108 19.30 27.95 -9.60
C VAL A 108 20.72 27.83 -9.07
N ASN A 109 21.53 27.03 -9.74
CA ASN A 109 22.93 26.88 -9.39
C ASN A 109 23.67 28.18 -9.72
N ARG A 110 24.21 28.86 -8.69
CA ARG A 110 24.88 30.15 -8.85
C ARG A 110 26.17 30.08 -9.69
N ASN A 111 26.83 28.92 -9.73
CA ASN A 111 28.07 28.74 -10.50
C ASN A 111 27.80 28.52 -11.99
N THR A 112 26.73 27.80 -12.32
CA THR A 112 26.42 27.42 -13.71
C THR A 112 25.30 28.25 -14.33
N GLY A 113 24.53 28.98 -13.52
CA GLY A 113 23.33 29.71 -13.93
C GLY A 113 22.19 28.79 -14.39
N ARG A 114 22.29 27.48 -14.15
CA ARG A 114 21.31 26.49 -14.60
C ARG A 114 20.32 26.13 -13.50
N TYR A 115 19.11 25.78 -13.91
CA TYR A 115 18.12 25.20 -13.02
C TYR A 115 18.45 23.72 -12.78
N GLU A 116 18.59 23.36 -11.52
CA GLU A 116 18.77 21.98 -11.08
C GLU A 116 17.53 21.54 -10.32
N ARG A 117 17.01 20.37 -10.69
CA ARG A 117 15.80 19.81 -10.11
C ARG A 117 16.15 18.69 -9.16
N PHE A 118 15.43 18.60 -8.06
CA PHE A 118 15.62 17.57 -7.05
C PHE A 118 14.29 17.11 -6.46
N VAL A 119 14.32 15.92 -5.89
CA VAL A 119 13.23 15.36 -5.11
C VAL A 119 13.69 15.24 -3.67
N ILE A 120 12.97 15.90 -2.79
CA ILE A 120 13.12 15.75 -1.35
C ILE A 120 12.16 14.64 -0.92
N ILE A 121 12.68 13.63 -0.23
CA ILE A 121 11.88 12.52 0.28
C ILE A 121 11.98 12.53 1.80
N THR A 122 10.84 12.71 2.48
CA THR A 122 10.74 12.52 3.92
C THR A 122 9.96 11.25 4.22
N ARG A 123 10.59 10.35 4.97
CA ARG A 123 10.02 9.08 5.41
C ARG A 123 9.55 9.18 6.85
N PHE A 124 8.61 8.30 7.24
CA PHE A 124 8.14 8.21 8.62
C PHE A 124 9.26 7.87 9.63
N SER A 125 10.25 7.08 9.21
CA SER A 125 11.49 6.87 9.96
C SER A 125 12.70 7.12 9.06
N GLY A 126 13.61 7.99 9.48
CA GLY A 126 14.88 8.25 8.81
C GLY A 126 15.15 9.73 8.48
N ALA A 127 16.34 9.97 7.93
CA ALA A 127 16.74 11.27 7.42
C ALA A 127 15.93 11.66 6.19
N THR A 128 15.70 12.96 6.01
CA THR A 128 15.20 13.49 4.74
C THR A 128 16.32 13.35 3.72
N THR A 129 16.04 12.75 2.56
CA THR A 129 17.05 12.54 1.52
C THR A 129 16.75 13.40 0.30
N LEU A 130 17.81 13.98 -0.25
CA LEU A 130 17.79 14.74 -1.50
C LEU A 130 18.24 13.84 -2.64
N HIS A 131 17.44 13.81 -3.71
CA HIS A 131 17.75 13.05 -4.91
C HIS A 131 17.80 13.99 -6.12
N PRO A 132 18.94 14.14 -6.79
CA PRO A 132 19.02 14.93 -8.01
C PRO A 132 18.19 14.26 -9.12
N ILE A 133 17.43 15.06 -9.85
CA ILE A 133 16.80 14.66 -11.10
C ILE A 133 17.76 15.08 -12.22
N LYS A 134 18.42 14.10 -12.84
CA LYS A 134 19.14 14.35 -14.08
C LYS A 134 18.11 14.37 -15.21
N ASP A 135 17.94 15.53 -15.83
CA ASP A 135 17.32 15.64 -17.16
C ASP A 135 18.24 15.03 -18.23
#